data_AF-A0A547Q851-F1
#
_entry.id   AF-A0A547Q851-F1
#
_cell.length_a   1.000
_cell.length_b   1.000
_cell.length_c   1.000
_cell.angle_alpha   90.00
_cell.angle_beta   90.00
_cell.angle_gamma   90.00
#
_symmetry.space_group_name_H-M   'P 1'
#
loop_
_entity.id
_entity.type
_entity.pdbx_description
1 polymer ?
#
loop_
_entity_poly.entity_id
_entity_poly.type
_entity_poly.pdbx_seq_one_letter_code
_entity_poly.pdbx_strand_id
1 'polypeptide(L)'
;MLDTDREIFVTLTLKASDLENLRKVVGDLEAYPDVVRSHIATIAGLFEPTELTADFGTKLAEAVKALQLDNERASTLATMLVPYVRSATISDPAGQKGRLS
;
A
#
# COMPACT_ATOMS: atom_id res chain seq x y z
N MET A 1 4.38 37.01 3.98
CA MET A 1 3.34 35.99 4.24
C MET A 1 3.14 35.23 2.95
N LEU A 2 3.65 34.02 2.85
CA LEU A 2 3.25 33.07 1.80
C LEU A 2 2.25 32.15 2.48
N ASP A 3 1.04 32.66 2.65
CA ASP A 3 -0.09 31.89 3.14
C ASP A 3 -1.00 31.68 1.94
N THR A 4 -1.05 30.45 1.46
CA THR A 4 -2.21 29.87 0.78
C THR A 4 -1.88 28.40 0.62
N ASP A 5 -2.44 27.56 1.49
CA ASP A 5 -2.72 26.18 1.16
C ASP A 5 -3.46 26.17 -0.18
N ARG A 6 -2.74 25.84 -1.24
CA ARG A 6 -3.27 25.84 -2.60
C ARG A 6 -4.05 24.53 -2.75
N GLU A 7 -5.36 24.62 -2.90
CA GLU A 7 -6.18 23.45 -3.18
C GLU A 7 -5.81 22.88 -4.56
N ILE A 8 -5.18 21.71 -4.56
CA ILE A 8 -4.81 20.98 -5.77
C ILE A 8 -5.78 19.82 -5.94
N PHE A 9 -6.48 19.76 -7.05
CA PHE A 9 -7.39 18.66 -7.36
C PHE A 9 -6.68 17.63 -8.24
N VAL A 10 -6.59 16.39 -7.77
CA VAL A 10 -6.15 15.25 -8.57
C VAL A 10 -7.41 14.55 -9.11
N THR A 11 -7.61 14.59 -10.42
CA THR A 11 -8.78 13.99 -11.08
C THR A 11 -8.39 12.72 -11.81
N LEU A 12 -9.14 11.65 -11.58
CA LEU A 12 -8.98 10.35 -12.23
C LEU A 12 -10.20 10.07 -13.12
N THR A 13 -9.99 9.95 -14.43
CA THR A 13 -11.05 9.56 -15.36
C THR A 13 -11.09 8.03 -15.46
N LEU A 14 -12.17 7.42 -14.99
CA LEU A 14 -12.34 5.98 -14.89
C LEU A 14 -13.63 5.53 -15.58
N LYS A 15 -13.67 4.29 -16.07
CA LYS A 15 -14.95 3.64 -16.38
C LYS A 15 -15.64 3.29 -15.06
N ALA A 16 -16.97 3.36 -15.04
CA ALA A 16 -17.75 2.99 -13.86
C ALA A 16 -17.45 1.54 -13.39
N SER A 17 -17.15 0.62 -14.32
CA SER A 17 -16.75 -0.76 -14.04
C SER A 17 -15.45 -0.89 -13.25
N ASP A 18 -14.57 0.11 -13.33
CA ASP A 18 -13.22 0.05 -12.78
C ASP A 18 -13.15 0.69 -11.39
N LEU A 19 -14.16 1.50 -11.03
CA LEU A 19 -14.19 2.28 -9.80
C LEU A 19 -14.22 1.39 -8.54
N GLU A 20 -15.05 0.35 -8.53
CA GLU A 20 -15.17 -0.54 -7.37
C GLU A 20 -13.90 -1.38 -7.18
N ASN A 21 -13.32 -1.86 -8.27
CA ASN A 21 -12.04 -2.56 -8.24
C ASN A 21 -10.92 -1.64 -7.75
N LEU A 22 -10.89 -0.38 -8.20
CA LEU A 22 -9.90 0.60 -7.76
C LEU A 22 -10.03 0.89 -6.26
N ARG A 23 -11.25 1.10 -5.75
CA ARG A 23 -11.51 1.30 -4.32
C ARG A 23 -11.02 0.11 -3.50
N LYS A 24 -11.29 -1.11 -3.95
CA LYS A 24 -10.81 -2.31 -3.29
C LYS A 24 -9.29 -2.40 -3.27
N VAL A 25 -8.62 -2.14 -4.40
CA VAL A 25 -7.15 -2.16 -4.48
C VAL A 25 -6.53 -1.11 -3.55
N VAL A 26 -7.09 0.11 -3.52
CA VAL A 26 -6.64 1.17 -2.62
C VAL A 26 -6.86 0.79 -1.16
N GLY A 27 -8.05 0.27 -0.80
CA GLY A 27 -8.33 -0.17 0.56
C GLY A 27 -7.43 -1.32 1.04
N ASP A 28 -7.13 -2.29 0.17
CA ASP A 28 -6.18 -3.37 0.47
C ASP A 28 -4.76 -2.81 0.72
N LEU A 29 -4.35 -1.77 -0.02
CA LEU A 29 -3.05 -1.09 0.18
C LEU A 29 -3.01 -0.20 1.42
N GLU A 30 -4.12 0.45 1.77
CA GLU A 30 -4.26 1.22 3.01
C GLU A 30 -4.13 0.34 4.25
N ALA A 31 -4.62 -0.91 4.17
CA ALA A 31 -4.48 -1.90 5.24
C ALA A 31 -3.10 -2.56 5.31
N TYR A 32 -2.27 -2.46 4.27
CA TYR A 32 -0.98 -3.16 4.19
C TYR A 32 -0.01 -2.83 5.35
N PRO A 33 0.12 -1.58 5.83
CA PRO A 33 0.94 -1.28 7.01
C PRO A 33 0.51 -2.06 8.27
N ASP A 34 -0.78 -2.30 8.46
CA ASP A 34 -1.29 -3.09 9.59
C ASP A 34 -0.94 -4.57 9.44
N VAL A 35 -1.03 -5.10 8.21
CA VAL A 35 -0.59 -6.45 7.88
C VAL A 35 0.90 -6.63 8.19
N VAL A 36 1.75 -5.68 7.77
CA VAL A 36 3.19 -5.71 8.08
C VAL A 36 3.45 -5.64 9.58
N ARG A 37 2.74 -4.78 10.31
CA ARG A 37 2.85 -4.69 11.78
C ARG A 37 2.50 -6.02 12.45
N SER A 38 1.45 -6.71 11.99
CA SER A 38 1.05 -8.02 12.49
C SER A 38 2.13 -9.09 12.26
N HIS A 39 2.75 -9.11 11.07
CA HIS A 39 3.87 -10.00 10.78
C HIS A 39 5.09 -9.73 11.65
N ILE A 40 5.45 -8.46 11.84
CA ILE A 40 6.56 -8.08 12.72
C ILE A 40 6.29 -8.53 14.16
N ALA A 41 5.07 -8.33 14.66
CA ALA A 41 4.70 -8.78 16.00
C ALA A 41 4.77 -10.31 16.12
N THR A 42 4.31 -11.05 15.10
CA THR A 42 4.39 -12.52 15.06
C THR A 42 5.85 -12.99 15.09
N ILE A 43 6.70 -12.39 14.26
CA ILE A 43 8.14 -12.71 14.21
C ILE A 43 8.80 -12.38 15.53
N ALA A 44 8.56 -11.19 16.09
CA ALA A 44 9.13 -10.78 17.38
C ALA A 44 8.69 -11.71 18.51
N GLY A 45 7.42 -12.12 18.54
CA GLY A 45 6.87 -13.06 19.52
C GLY A 45 7.54 -14.44 19.49
N LEU A 46 8.15 -14.86 18.36
CA LEU A 46 8.94 -16.09 18.31
C LEU A 46 10.24 -16.01 19.11
N PHE A 47 10.76 -14.81 19.36
CA PHE A 47 12.00 -14.56 20.12
C PHE A 47 11.77 -14.22 21.59
N GLU A 48 10.51 -14.04 22.02
CA GLU A 48 10.17 -13.79 23.43
C GLU A 48 10.41 -15.00 24.37
N PRO A 49 10.23 -16.27 23.95
CA PRO A 49 10.51 -17.41 24.81
C PRO A 49 11.99 -17.51 25.21
N THR A 50 12.25 -17.83 26.48
CA THR A 50 13.59 -18.05 27.04
C THR A 50 14.27 -19.33 26.53
N GLU A 51 13.48 -20.29 26.03
CA GLU A 51 13.97 -21.54 25.43
C GLU A 51 13.46 -21.66 23.99
N LEU A 52 14.40 -21.85 23.05
CA LEU A 52 14.08 -22.11 21.66
C LEU A 52 13.70 -23.58 21.47
N THR A 53 12.55 -23.81 20.86
CA THR A 53 12.10 -25.15 20.48
C THR A 53 12.81 -25.63 19.21
N ALA A 54 12.88 -26.94 19.00
CA ALA A 54 13.49 -27.52 17.79
C ALA A 54 12.80 -27.09 16.48
N ASP A 55 11.55 -26.63 16.55
CA ASP A 55 10.76 -26.15 15.42
C ASP A 55 10.86 -24.62 15.20
N PHE A 56 11.63 -23.90 16.01
CA PHE A 56 11.78 -22.45 15.93
C PHE A 56 12.19 -21.98 14.52
N GLY A 57 13.20 -22.63 13.92
CA GLY A 57 13.68 -22.27 12.59
C GLY A 57 12.60 -22.42 11.51
N THR A 58 11.76 -23.46 11.61
CA THR A 58 10.64 -23.68 10.70
C THR A 58 9.57 -22.61 10.88
N LYS A 59 9.17 -22.32 12.13
CA LYS A 59 8.17 -21.28 12.43
C LYS A 59 8.63 -19.90 11.97
N LEU A 60 9.90 -19.56 12.16
CA LEU A 60 10.48 -18.31 11.69
C LEU A 60 10.45 -18.23 10.16
N ALA A 61 10.86 -19.30 9.48
CA ALA A 61 10.82 -19.36 8.02
C ALA A 61 9.39 -19.22 7.46
N GLU A 62 8.41 -19.85 8.09
CA GLU A 62 6.99 -19.73 7.73
C GLU A 62 6.47 -18.31 7.93
N ALA A 63 6.76 -17.67 9.07
CA ALA A 63 6.35 -16.30 9.35
C ALA A 63 6.98 -15.29 8.36
N VAL A 64 8.28 -15.44 8.07
CA VAL A 64 8.96 -14.61 7.06
C VAL A 64 8.38 -14.83 5.67
N LYS A 65 8.06 -16.08 5.30
CA LYS A 65 7.45 -16.40 4.01
C LYS A 65 6.05 -15.79 3.88
N ALA A 66 5.26 -15.77 4.95
CA ALA A 66 3.95 -15.13 4.95
C ALA A 66 4.07 -13.61 4.69
N LEU A 67 5.01 -12.94 5.37
CA LEU A 67 5.31 -11.52 5.12
C LEU A 67 5.75 -11.26 3.68
N GLN A 68 6.60 -12.13 3.12
CA GLN A 68 7.04 -12.01 1.72
C GLN A 68 5.86 -12.09 0.75
N LEU A 69 4.95 -13.05 0.95
CA LEU A 69 3.79 -13.25 0.10
C LEU A 69 2.83 -12.05 0.13
N ASP A 70 2.58 -11.48 1.32
CA ASP A 70 1.76 -10.28 1.44
C ASP A 70 2.45 -9.04 0.84
N ASN A 71 3.78 -8.94 0.93
CA ASN A 71 4.55 -7.89 0.26
C ASN A 71 4.48 -8.01 -1.27
N GLU A 72 4.59 -9.22 -1.82
CA GLU A 72 4.41 -9.47 -3.25
C GLU A 72 2.99 -9.10 -3.72
N ARG A 73 1.97 -9.43 -2.92
CA ARG A 73 0.59 -9.03 -3.18
C ARG A 73 0.44 -7.51 -3.18
N ALA A 74 0.97 -6.82 -2.17
CA ALA A 74 0.93 -5.35 -2.11
C ALA A 74 1.65 -4.70 -3.29
N SER A 75 2.83 -5.22 -3.66
CA SER A 75 3.57 -4.76 -4.85
C SER A 75 2.77 -4.93 -6.15
N THR A 76 2.08 -6.08 -6.28
CA THR A 76 1.19 -6.34 -7.42
C THR A 76 0.03 -5.34 -7.45
N LEU A 77 -0.63 -5.12 -6.31
CA LEU A 77 -1.72 -4.15 -6.18
C LEU A 77 -1.25 -2.73 -6.51
N ALA A 78 -0.08 -2.31 -6.03
CA ALA A 78 0.50 -1.01 -6.35
C ALA A 78 0.80 -0.87 -7.85
N THR A 79 1.27 -1.94 -8.49
CA THR A 79 1.51 -1.97 -9.94
C THR A 79 0.20 -1.81 -10.73
N MET A 80 -0.90 -2.38 -10.24
CA MET A 80 -2.24 -2.19 -10.83
C MET A 80 -2.71 -0.73 -10.76
N LEU A 81 -2.20 0.08 -9.82
CA LEU A 81 -2.52 1.50 -9.70
C LEU A 81 -1.79 2.39 -10.72
N VAL A 82 -0.66 1.92 -11.28
CA VAL A 82 0.22 2.73 -12.15
C VAL A 82 -0.51 3.36 -13.34
N PRO A 83 -1.38 2.64 -14.10
CA PRO A 83 -2.08 3.23 -15.23
C PRO A 83 -3.02 4.38 -14.82
N TYR A 84 -3.62 4.27 -13.63
CA TYR A 84 -4.54 5.27 -13.10
C TYR A 84 -3.79 6.51 -12.62
N VAL A 85 -2.67 6.35 -11.91
CA VAL A 85 -1.81 7.48 -11.51
C VAL A 85 -1.28 8.22 -12.74
N ARG A 86 -0.88 7.49 -13.80
CA ARG A 86 -0.40 8.10 -15.06
C ARG A 86 -1.49 8.85 -15.83
N SER A 87 -2.75 8.45 -15.71
CA SER A 87 -3.87 9.12 -16.35
C SER A 87 -4.46 10.25 -15.50
N ALA A 88 -4.06 10.34 -14.23
CA ALA A 88 -4.52 11.39 -13.33
C ALA A 88 -4.08 12.77 -13.82
N THR A 89 -4.99 13.72 -13.79
CA THR A 89 -4.74 15.11 -14.14
C THR A 89 -4.76 15.96 -12.88
N ILE A 90 -3.78 16.85 -12.76
CA ILE A 90 -3.78 17.86 -11.72
C ILE A 90 -4.47 19.10 -12.27
N SER A 91 -5.53 19.54 -11.59
CA SER A 91 -6.20 20.80 -11.86
C SER A 91 -5.97 21.76 -10.70
N ASP A 92 -5.33 22.88 -10.99
CA ASP A 92 -5.26 24.05 -10.12
C ASP A 92 -6.46 24.97 -10.43
N PRO A 93 -7.21 25.45 -9.43
CA PRO A 93 -8.29 26.43 -9.63
C PRO A 93 -7.83 27.70 -10.40
N ALA A 94 -6.54 28.04 -10.39
CA ALA A 94 -5.95 29.11 -11.20
C ALA A 94 -5.63 28.73 -12.67
N GLY A 95 -5.98 27.53 -13.12
CA GLY A 95 -5.91 27.10 -14.53
C GLY A 95 -4.58 26.49 -14.98
N GLN A 96 -3.63 26.25 -14.07
CA GLN A 96 -2.38 25.56 -14.41
C GLN A 96 -2.60 24.03 -14.46
N LYS A 97 -2.46 23.45 -15.65
CA LYS A 97 -2.52 21.99 -15.87
C LYS A 97 -1.11 21.42 -15.77
N GLY A 98 -0.87 20.55 -14.79
CA GLY A 98 0.36 19.77 -14.64
C GLY A 98 0.09 18.27 -14.78
N ARG A 99 1.13 17.50 -15.13
CA ARG A 99 1.12 16.03 -14.98
C ARG A 99 1.80 15.67 -13.66
N LEU A 100 1.36 14.58 -13.01
CA LEU A 100 2.15 13.89 -12.00
C LEU A 100 3.37 13.27 -12.73
N SER A 101 4.50 13.99 -12.73
CA SER A 101 5.79 13.47 -13.19
C SER A 101 6.45 12.62 -12.13
#